data_AF-A0A8G1RMR0-F1
#
_entry.id   AF-A0A8G1RMR0-F1
#
_cell.length_a   1.000
_cell.length_b   1.000
_cell.length_c   1.000
_cell.angle_alpha   90.00
_cell.angle_beta   90.00
_cell.angle_gamma   90.00
#
_symmetry.space_group_name_H-M   'P 1'
#
loop_
_entity.id
_entity.type
_entity.pdbx_description
1 polymer ?
#
loop_
_entity_poly.entity_id
_entity_poly.type
_entity_poly.pdbx_seq_one_letter_code
_entity_poly.pdbx_strand_id
1 'polypeptide(L)'
;MAMQDQPLKFCFVTVGATASFNLLIQSVLEQTFLRELRAHGYTNLLVQYGKDGNTLFDEFLRQFPPGSEGQHGLLIDGFDFNPDGLDNEMRLAKARPSEGRVGGLIISHAGSGSIMDALRLGVPLAVVPNPTLKDNHQQELADILQEQGYLIASHYQDVATAVDRAERLRVQMAKWPPVSKAQEIPPPSLDQVMSDELGFLD
;
A
#
# COMPACT_ATOMS: atom_id res chain seq x y z
N MET A 1 -29.82 10.38 -4.96
CA MET A 1 -28.71 11.19 -5.53
C MET A 1 -27.70 10.21 -6.11
N ALA A 2 -27.39 10.35 -7.40
CA ALA A 2 -26.63 9.38 -8.16
C ALA A 2 -25.18 9.25 -7.66
N MET A 3 -24.83 8.10 -7.08
CA MET A 3 -23.45 7.60 -7.05
C MET A 3 -23.21 6.93 -8.40
N GLN A 4 -22.86 7.70 -9.42
CA GLN A 4 -22.44 7.16 -10.71
C GLN A 4 -21.08 7.77 -11.09
N ASP A 5 -20.10 6.89 -11.28
CA ASP A 5 -18.75 7.10 -11.82
C ASP A 5 -17.70 7.85 -10.96
N GLN A 6 -17.62 7.59 -9.65
CA GLN A 6 -16.32 7.82 -8.97
C GLN A 6 -15.39 6.63 -9.25
N PRO A 7 -14.18 6.83 -9.82
CA PRO A 7 -13.24 5.75 -10.03
C PRO A 7 -12.82 5.14 -8.68
N LEU A 8 -12.65 3.82 -8.68
CA LEU A 8 -12.23 3.07 -7.51
C LEU A 8 -10.74 3.28 -7.26
N LYS A 9 -10.37 3.57 -6.01
CA LYS A 9 -8.98 3.76 -5.60
C LYS A 9 -8.75 3.07 -4.26
N PHE A 10 -7.91 2.04 -4.28
CA PHE A 10 -7.67 1.15 -3.15
C PHE A 10 -6.41 1.54 -2.37
N CYS A 11 -6.51 1.56 -1.05
CA CYS A 11 -5.38 1.47 -0.15
C CYS A 11 -5.37 0.06 0.46
N PHE A 12 -4.32 -0.71 0.20
CA PHE A 12 -4.14 -2.02 0.78
C PHE A 12 -3.07 -1.96 1.87
N VAL A 13 -3.38 -2.42 3.08
CA VAL A 13 -2.47 -2.45 4.22
C VAL A 13 -2.20 -3.90 4.60
N THR A 14 -0.93 -4.26 4.79
CA THR A 14 -0.51 -5.61 5.20
C THR A 14 0.50 -5.57 6.34
N VAL A 15 0.14 -6.17 7.48
CA VAL A 15 1.05 -6.35 8.63
C VAL A 15 1.85 -7.66 8.56
N GLY A 16 1.62 -8.46 7.52
CA GLY A 16 2.24 -9.77 7.35
C GLY A 16 1.50 -10.88 8.09
N ALA A 17 1.93 -12.12 7.84
CA ALA A 17 1.26 -13.31 8.37
C ALA A 17 1.75 -13.73 9.76
N THR A 18 3.01 -13.44 10.09
CA THR A 18 3.73 -14.13 11.17
C THR A 18 3.87 -13.32 12.46
N ALA A 19 3.91 -11.99 12.36
CA ALA A 19 4.04 -11.10 13.51
C ALA A 19 2.84 -10.16 13.57
N SER A 20 2.27 -9.98 14.76
CA SER A 20 1.24 -8.98 14.98
C SER A 20 1.88 -7.58 14.96
N PHE A 21 1.15 -6.62 14.40
CA PHE A 21 1.56 -5.21 14.40
C PHE A 21 0.36 -4.30 14.72
N ASN A 22 -0.15 -4.46 15.93
CA ASN A 22 -1.34 -3.76 16.42
C ASN A 22 -1.22 -2.24 16.33
N LEU A 23 -0.01 -1.69 16.51
CA LEU A 23 0.25 -0.26 16.37
C LEU A 23 -0.07 0.25 14.96
N LEU A 24 0.34 -0.47 13.92
CA LEU A 24 0.01 -0.10 12.54
C LEU A 24 -1.50 -0.21 12.28
N ILE A 25 -2.14 -1.28 12.75
CA ILE A 25 -3.59 -1.49 12.60
C ILE A 25 -4.36 -0.34 13.24
N GLN A 26 -4.00 0.04 14.47
CA GLN A 26 -4.60 1.18 15.15
C GLN A 26 -4.42 2.46 14.33
N SER A 27 -3.20 2.75 13.90
CA SER A 27 -2.90 3.98 13.15
C SER A 27 -3.63 4.08 11.80
N VAL A 28 -3.82 2.97 11.07
CA VAL A 28 -4.58 2.99 9.80
C VAL A 28 -6.10 3.01 10.00
N LEU A 29 -6.59 2.79 11.23
CA LEU A 29 -8.00 2.92 11.59
C LEU A 29 -8.31 4.25 12.30
N GLU A 30 -7.29 5.08 12.56
CA GLU A 30 -7.49 6.41 13.12
C GLU A 30 -8.18 7.36 12.14
N GLN A 31 -9.03 8.24 12.68
CA GLN A 31 -9.78 9.24 11.92
C GLN A 31 -8.88 10.22 11.15
N THR A 32 -7.64 10.41 11.58
CA THR A 32 -6.62 11.21 10.88
C THR A 32 -6.25 10.55 9.55
N PHE A 33 -5.90 9.26 9.57
CA PHE A 33 -5.54 8.49 8.38
C PHE A 33 -6.72 8.32 7.42
N LEU A 34 -7.91 7.97 7.92
CA LEU A 34 -9.10 7.78 7.09
C LEU A 34 -9.52 9.06 6.36
N ARG A 35 -9.43 10.22 7.03
CA ARG A 35 -9.66 11.52 6.37
C ARG A 35 -8.64 11.81 5.28
N GLU A 36 -7.37 11.49 5.52
CA GLU A 36 -6.31 11.70 4.54
C GLU A 36 -6.52 10.84 3.30
N LEU A 37 -6.86 9.55 3.47
CA LEU A 37 -7.27 8.68 2.37
C LEU A 37 -8.42 9.30 1.57
N ARG A 38 -9.48 9.75 2.25
CA ARG A 38 -10.63 10.35 1.56
C ARG A 38 -10.24 11.62 0.81
N ALA A 39 -9.40 12.48 1.40
CA ALA A 39 -8.91 13.71 0.79
C ALA A 39 -8.12 13.44 -0.51
N HIS A 40 -7.38 12.34 -0.57
CA HIS A 40 -6.68 11.89 -1.77
C HIS A 40 -7.52 11.00 -2.72
N GLY A 41 -8.84 10.96 -2.51
CA GLY A 41 -9.79 10.29 -3.39
C GLY A 41 -9.81 8.77 -3.28
N TYR A 42 -9.23 8.21 -2.22
CA TYR A 42 -9.38 6.78 -1.94
C TYR A 42 -10.85 6.47 -1.62
N THR A 43 -11.29 5.29 -2.08
CA THR A 43 -12.65 4.79 -1.91
C THR A 43 -12.69 3.54 -1.06
N ASN A 44 -11.60 2.77 -1.04
CA ASN A 44 -11.51 1.48 -0.38
C ASN A 44 -10.24 1.40 0.46
N LEU A 45 -10.39 0.90 1.68
CA LEU A 45 -9.31 0.50 2.56
C LEU A 45 -9.45 -1.00 2.83
N LEU A 46 -8.46 -1.78 2.43
CA LEU A 46 -8.39 -3.21 2.72
C LEU A 46 -7.23 -3.46 3.69
N VAL A 47 -7.52 -4.05 4.85
CA VAL A 47 -6.53 -4.28 5.91
C VAL A 47 -6.33 -5.77 6.14
N GLN A 48 -5.17 -6.29 5.76
CA GLN A 48 -4.69 -7.57 6.24
C GLN A 48 -4.09 -7.35 7.64
N TYR A 49 -4.89 -7.62 8.68
CA TYR A 49 -4.56 -7.35 10.08
C TYR A 49 -3.79 -8.50 10.75
N GLY A 50 -3.56 -9.61 10.06
CA GLY A 50 -2.73 -10.70 10.53
C GLY A 50 -3.29 -11.41 11.76
N LYS A 51 -2.42 -12.19 12.41
CA LYS A 51 -2.79 -12.92 13.63
C LYS A 51 -3.03 -11.94 14.79
N ASP A 52 -4.13 -12.13 15.51
CA ASP A 52 -4.55 -11.34 16.68
C ASP A 52 -4.99 -9.89 16.40
N GLY A 53 -4.98 -9.44 15.14
CA GLY A 53 -5.46 -8.11 14.75
C GLY A 53 -6.98 -7.97 14.63
N ASN A 54 -7.71 -9.09 14.57
CA ASN A 54 -9.15 -9.12 14.37
C ASN A 54 -9.91 -8.38 15.47
N THR A 55 -9.45 -8.47 16.73
CA THR A 55 -10.13 -7.83 17.87
C THR A 55 -10.19 -6.32 17.71
N LEU A 56 -9.09 -5.70 17.27
CA LEU A 56 -9.01 -4.26 17.02
C LEU A 56 -9.89 -3.84 15.83
N PHE A 57 -9.87 -4.65 14.77
CA PHE A 57 -10.66 -4.38 13.57
C PHE A 57 -12.18 -4.51 13.85
N ASP A 58 -12.59 -5.55 14.57
CA ASP A 58 -13.98 -5.80 14.97
C ASP A 58 -14.49 -4.74 15.97
N GLU A 59 -13.63 -4.25 16.86
CA GLU A 59 -13.95 -3.12 17.74
C GLU A 59 -14.19 -1.84 16.94
N PHE A 60 -13.31 -1.53 15.99
CA PHE A 60 -13.49 -0.41 15.09
C PHE A 60 -14.81 -0.50 14.31
N LEU A 61 -15.12 -1.65 13.71
CA LEU A 61 -16.37 -1.82 12.94
C LEU A 61 -17.63 -1.73 13.82
N ARG A 62 -17.55 -2.16 15.08
CA ARG A 62 -18.66 -1.98 16.05
C ARG A 62 -18.85 -0.52 16.42
N GLN A 63 -17.76 0.23 16.58
CA GLN A 63 -17.80 1.66 16.89
C GLN A 63 -18.26 2.49 15.68
N PHE A 64 -17.81 2.11 14.47
CA PHE A 64 -18.08 2.78 13.21
C PHE A 64 -18.60 1.79 12.16
N PRO A 65 -19.90 1.46 12.20
CA PRO A 65 -20.52 0.54 11.26
C PRO A 65 -20.39 1.01 9.80
N PRO A 66 -20.49 0.09 8.81
CA PRO A 66 -20.47 0.43 7.40
C PRO A 66 -21.38 1.61 7.03
N GLY A 67 -20.82 2.62 6.37
CA GLY A 67 -21.54 3.82 5.96
C GLY A 67 -21.74 4.88 7.04
N SER A 68 -21.21 4.68 8.25
CA SER A 68 -21.18 5.72 9.29
C SER A 68 -20.21 6.85 8.93
N GLU A 69 -20.41 8.03 9.53
CA GLU A 69 -19.54 9.20 9.30
C GLU A 69 -18.08 8.95 9.68
N GLY A 70 -17.84 8.07 10.67
CA GLY A 70 -16.49 7.71 11.12
C GLY A 70 -15.68 6.86 10.13
N GLN A 71 -16.31 6.35 9.06
CA GLN A 71 -15.61 5.73 7.94
C GLN A 71 -15.24 6.73 6.84
N HIS A 72 -15.68 7.99 6.95
CA HIS A 72 -15.40 9.06 5.99
C HIS A 72 -15.78 8.72 4.54
N GLY A 73 -16.80 7.89 4.34
CA GLY A 73 -17.24 7.44 3.02
C GLY A 73 -16.29 6.45 2.33
N LEU A 74 -15.39 5.83 3.09
CA LEU A 74 -14.57 4.70 2.65
C LEU A 74 -15.33 3.38 2.85
N LEU A 75 -15.10 2.43 1.95
CA LEU A 75 -15.42 1.03 2.16
C LEU A 75 -14.22 0.37 2.84
N ILE A 76 -14.40 -0.06 4.09
CA ILE A 76 -13.34 -0.61 4.92
C ILE A 76 -13.59 -2.09 5.14
N ASP A 77 -12.70 -2.93 4.62
CA ASP A 77 -12.73 -4.39 4.76
C ASP A 77 -11.40 -4.88 5.33
N GLY A 78 -11.40 -6.09 5.90
CA GLY A 78 -10.20 -6.66 6.47
C GLY A 78 -10.24 -8.17 6.58
N PHE A 79 -9.07 -8.78 6.68
CA PHE A 79 -8.88 -10.22 6.83
C PHE A 79 -7.59 -10.53 7.60
N ASP A 80 -7.48 -11.75 8.10
CA ASP A 80 -6.33 -12.23 8.86
C ASP A 80 -5.19 -12.70 7.94
N PHE A 81 -5.34 -13.84 7.30
CA PHE A 81 -4.32 -14.52 6.52
C PHE A 81 -4.93 -15.13 5.25
N ASN A 82 -4.27 -14.90 4.12
CA ASN A 82 -4.61 -15.56 2.86
C ASN A 82 -3.54 -16.63 2.53
N PRO A 83 -3.89 -17.94 2.55
CA PRO A 83 -2.94 -19.01 2.23
C PRO A 83 -2.50 -19.02 0.77
N ASP A 84 -3.27 -18.39 -0.13
CA ASP A 84 -2.96 -18.31 -1.56
C ASP A 84 -2.00 -17.15 -1.89
N GLY A 85 -1.53 -16.40 -0.88
CA GLY A 85 -0.70 -15.20 -1.03
C GLY A 85 -1.52 -13.92 -1.06
N LEU A 86 -0.87 -12.79 -1.34
CA LEU A 86 -1.48 -11.45 -1.33
C LEU A 86 -1.61 -10.83 -2.74
N ASP A 87 -1.37 -11.61 -3.79
CA ASP A 87 -1.30 -11.12 -5.16
C ASP A 87 -2.61 -10.45 -5.61
N ASN A 88 -3.75 -11.05 -5.25
CA ASN A 88 -5.05 -10.54 -5.63
C ASN A 88 -5.36 -9.21 -4.95
N GLU A 89 -5.06 -9.12 -3.65
CA GLU A 89 -5.26 -7.94 -2.83
C GLU A 89 -4.33 -6.79 -3.23
N MET A 90 -3.05 -7.08 -3.49
CA MET A 90 -2.10 -6.08 -4.00
C MET A 90 -2.50 -5.57 -5.39
N ARG A 91 -3.03 -6.42 -6.27
CA ARG A 91 -3.53 -6.02 -7.59
C ARG A 91 -4.74 -5.09 -7.53
N LEU A 92 -5.49 -5.05 -6.43
CA LEU A 92 -6.56 -4.05 -6.25
C LEU A 92 -6.02 -2.62 -6.27
N ALA A 93 -4.78 -2.43 -5.80
CA ALA A 93 -4.10 -1.13 -5.82
C ALA A 93 -3.45 -0.81 -7.18
N LYS A 94 -3.40 -1.76 -8.13
CA LYS A 94 -2.92 -1.50 -9.50
C LYS A 94 -4.03 -0.84 -10.33
N ALA A 95 -3.66 0.17 -11.11
CA ALA A 95 -4.60 0.82 -12.02
C ALA A 95 -5.13 -0.18 -13.06
N ARG A 96 -6.45 -0.23 -13.22
CA ARG A 96 -7.15 -1.02 -14.25
C ARG A 96 -8.37 -0.25 -14.76
N PRO A 97 -8.19 0.57 -15.81
CA PRO A 97 -9.27 1.40 -16.34
C PRO A 97 -10.51 0.62 -16.79
N SER A 98 -10.34 -0.61 -17.29
CA SER A 98 -11.45 -1.50 -17.69
C SER A 98 -12.39 -1.88 -16.54
N GLU A 99 -11.89 -1.81 -15.30
CA GLU A 99 -12.65 -2.09 -14.07
C GLU A 99 -12.96 -0.79 -13.29
N GLY A 100 -12.71 0.38 -13.89
CA GLY A 100 -12.88 1.67 -13.22
C GLY A 100 -11.88 1.92 -12.07
N ARG A 101 -10.81 1.13 -11.98
CA ARG A 101 -9.78 1.27 -10.94
C ARG A 101 -8.67 2.21 -11.38
N VAL A 102 -8.39 3.23 -10.57
CA VAL A 102 -7.19 4.06 -10.69
C VAL A 102 -6.09 3.53 -9.77
N GLY A 103 -4.87 4.02 -9.97
CA GLY A 103 -3.71 3.62 -9.17
C GLY A 103 -3.90 3.96 -7.69
N GLY A 104 -3.72 2.95 -6.85
CA GLY A 104 -3.84 2.98 -5.40
C GLY A 104 -2.48 2.95 -4.68
N LEU A 105 -2.50 2.57 -3.41
CA LEU A 105 -1.34 2.55 -2.51
C LEU A 105 -1.29 1.22 -1.75
N ILE A 106 -0.08 0.68 -1.59
CA ILE A 106 0.20 -0.44 -0.70
C ILE A 106 0.99 0.07 0.51
N ILE A 107 0.54 -0.27 1.72
CA ILE A 107 1.25 -0.01 2.98
C ILE A 107 1.67 -1.36 3.56
N SER A 108 2.96 -1.57 3.77
CA SER A 108 3.50 -2.85 4.23
C SER A 108 4.42 -2.68 5.43
N HIS A 109 4.39 -3.62 6.37
CA HIS A 109 5.26 -3.65 7.55
C HIS A 109 6.77 -3.92 7.29
N ALA A 110 7.23 -3.81 6.05
CA ALA A 110 8.59 -4.15 5.59
C ALA A 110 8.90 -5.65 5.40
N GLY A 111 7.88 -6.50 5.20
CA GLY A 111 8.11 -7.87 4.73
C GLY A 111 8.74 -7.89 3.33
N SER A 112 9.92 -8.52 3.18
CA SER A 112 10.69 -8.50 1.93
C SER A 112 9.92 -9.04 0.72
N GLY A 113 9.13 -10.11 0.90
CA GLY A 113 8.24 -10.64 -0.16
C GLY A 113 7.24 -9.58 -0.63
N SER A 114 6.51 -8.99 0.31
CA SER A 114 5.51 -7.96 0.00
C SER A 114 6.09 -6.68 -0.61
N ILE A 115 7.32 -6.31 -0.23
CA ILE A 115 8.05 -5.20 -0.88
C ILE A 115 8.29 -5.55 -2.35
N MET A 116 8.86 -6.72 -2.63
CA MET A 116 9.17 -7.13 -4.01
C MET A 116 7.91 -7.26 -4.87
N ASP A 117 6.84 -7.83 -4.33
CA ASP A 117 5.58 -8.00 -5.05
C ASP A 117 4.92 -6.64 -5.38
N ALA A 118 4.95 -5.69 -4.44
CA ALA A 118 4.45 -4.33 -4.69
C ALA A 118 5.28 -3.58 -5.75
N LEU A 119 6.61 -3.69 -5.69
CA LEU A 119 7.51 -3.09 -6.69
C LEU A 119 7.26 -3.67 -8.09
N ARG A 120 7.09 -4.99 -8.21
CA ARG A 120 6.74 -5.68 -9.48
C ARG A 120 5.41 -5.24 -10.07
N LEU A 121 4.47 -4.79 -9.22
CA LEU A 121 3.18 -4.29 -9.68
C LEU A 121 3.25 -2.84 -10.18
N GLY A 122 4.35 -2.12 -9.92
CA GLY A 122 4.51 -0.71 -10.23
C GLY A 122 3.58 0.18 -9.41
N VAL A 123 3.18 -0.28 -8.22
CA VAL A 123 2.26 0.44 -7.33
C VAL A 123 3.07 1.21 -6.28
N PRO A 124 2.70 2.47 -5.95
CA PRO A 124 3.33 3.19 -4.85
C PRO A 124 3.28 2.39 -3.55
N LEU A 125 4.44 2.28 -2.91
CA LEU A 125 4.64 1.48 -1.71
C LEU A 125 5.10 2.39 -0.56
N ALA A 126 4.37 2.33 0.56
CA ALA A 126 4.83 2.84 1.84
C ALA A 126 5.22 1.67 2.75
N VAL A 127 6.46 1.69 3.23
CA VAL A 127 6.98 0.71 4.16
C VAL A 127 6.97 1.32 5.57
N VAL A 128 6.36 0.59 6.50
CA VAL A 128 6.27 0.95 7.91
C VAL A 128 6.93 -0.14 8.74
N PRO A 129 8.25 -0.08 8.99
CA PRO A 129 8.94 -1.09 9.76
C PRO A 129 8.31 -1.27 11.15
N ASN A 130 8.28 -2.51 11.66
CA ASN A 130 7.75 -2.77 12.99
C ASN A 130 8.84 -2.54 14.06
N PRO A 131 8.76 -1.48 14.88
CA PRO A 131 9.78 -1.17 15.88
C PRO A 131 9.79 -2.15 17.05
N THR A 132 8.76 -3.00 17.20
CA THR A 132 8.70 -4.00 18.27
C THR A 132 9.45 -5.29 17.93
N LEU A 133 9.81 -5.48 16.66
CA LEU A 133 10.65 -6.58 16.22
C LEU A 133 12.12 -6.20 16.36
N LYS A 134 12.95 -7.15 16.81
CA LYS A 134 14.37 -6.89 17.14
C LYS A 134 15.27 -6.70 15.93
N ASP A 135 14.76 -6.94 14.72
CA ASP A 135 15.56 -6.99 13.50
C ASP A 135 15.47 -5.65 12.76
N ASN A 136 16.46 -4.78 13.00
CA ASN A 136 16.61 -3.50 12.31
C ASN A 136 16.80 -3.62 10.79
N HIS A 137 17.00 -4.83 10.27
CA HIS A 137 17.13 -5.10 8.83
C HIS A 137 15.92 -4.63 8.01
N GLN A 138 14.72 -4.62 8.60
CA GLN A 138 13.52 -4.06 7.97
C GLN A 138 13.66 -2.57 7.69
N GLN A 139 14.23 -1.83 8.65
CA GLN A 139 14.48 -0.39 8.53
C GLN A 139 15.60 -0.13 7.52
N GLU A 140 16.70 -0.88 7.57
CA GLU A 140 17.83 -0.74 6.64
C GLU A 140 17.39 -0.91 5.18
N LEU A 141 16.60 -1.94 4.89
CA LEU A 141 16.06 -2.16 3.54
C LEU A 141 15.12 -1.03 3.11
N ALA A 142 14.24 -0.57 4.00
CA ALA A 142 13.32 0.52 3.73
C ALA A 142 14.07 1.83 3.41
N ASP A 143 15.14 2.12 4.16
CA ASP A 143 15.96 3.31 3.98
C ASP A 143 16.69 3.29 2.63
N ILE A 144 17.34 2.17 2.28
CA ILE A 144 18.03 2.02 0.98
C ILE A 144 17.06 2.21 -0.20
N LEU A 145 15.89 1.57 -0.14
CA LEU A 145 14.92 1.65 -1.24
C LEU A 145 14.25 3.03 -1.30
N GLN A 146 14.10 3.72 -0.17
CA GLN A 146 13.65 5.11 -0.14
C GLN A 146 14.68 6.06 -0.76
N GLU A 147 15.96 5.91 -0.44
CA GLU A 147 17.05 6.71 -1.02
C GLU A 147 17.12 6.56 -2.54
N GLN A 148 16.82 5.36 -3.04
CA GLN A 148 16.73 5.08 -4.48
C GLN A 148 15.42 5.54 -5.13
N GLY A 149 14.45 6.03 -4.33
CA GLY A 149 13.17 6.54 -4.82
C GLY A 149 12.17 5.47 -5.22
N TYR A 150 12.33 4.23 -4.76
CA TYR A 150 11.41 3.12 -5.07
C TYR A 150 10.20 3.05 -4.14
N LEU A 151 10.36 3.49 -2.88
CA LEU A 151 9.31 3.44 -1.86
C LEU A 151 9.43 4.59 -0.87
N ILE A 152 8.45 4.67 0.03
CA ILE A 152 8.46 5.61 1.16
C ILE A 152 8.64 4.85 2.45
N ALA A 153 9.67 5.16 3.23
CA ALA A 153 9.76 4.74 4.62
C ALA A 153 8.93 5.69 5.50
N SER A 154 8.13 5.13 6.39
CA SER A 154 7.28 5.87 7.33
C SER A 154 7.24 5.15 8.68
N HIS A 155 6.95 5.90 9.74
CA HIS A 155 6.67 5.34 11.05
C HIS A 155 5.15 5.17 11.21
N TYR A 156 4.71 4.20 12.02
CA TYR A 156 3.27 3.91 12.17
C TYR A 156 2.48 5.14 12.63
N GLN A 157 3.08 6.01 13.46
CA GLN A 157 2.47 7.26 13.93
C GLN A 157 2.26 8.29 12.81
N ASP A 158 3.05 8.23 11.74
CA ASP A 158 3.05 9.19 10.65
C ASP A 158 2.41 8.64 9.36
N VAL A 159 1.72 7.50 9.46
CA VAL A 159 1.15 6.79 8.30
C VAL A 159 0.14 7.63 7.51
N ALA A 160 -0.52 8.59 8.16
CA ALA A 160 -1.36 9.57 7.46
C ALA A 160 -0.53 10.40 6.45
N THR A 161 0.62 10.94 6.88
CA THR A 161 1.50 11.71 5.99
C THR A 161 2.09 10.86 4.86
N ALA A 162 2.17 9.54 5.05
CA ALA A 162 2.64 8.62 4.02
C ALA A 162 1.69 8.57 2.81
N VAL A 163 0.39 8.84 2.99
CA VAL A 163 -0.59 8.88 1.89
C VAL A 163 -0.23 9.99 0.90
N ASP A 164 -0.07 11.22 1.37
CA ASP A 164 0.32 12.34 0.52
C ASP A 164 1.69 12.11 -0.14
N ARG A 165 2.68 11.62 0.62
CA ARG A 165 4.00 11.27 0.08
C ARG A 165 3.88 10.24 -1.03
N ALA A 166 3.00 9.25 -0.90
CA ALA A 166 2.78 8.20 -1.90
C ALA A 166 2.14 8.72 -3.18
N GLU A 167 1.26 9.72 -3.09
CA GLU A 167 0.73 10.40 -4.27
C GLU A 167 1.83 11.13 -5.04
N ARG A 168 2.77 11.78 -4.34
CA ARG A 168 3.94 12.40 -4.97
C ARG A 168 4.86 11.37 -5.60
N LEU A 169 5.11 10.25 -4.91
CA LEU A 169 5.88 9.13 -5.43
C LEU A 169 5.25 8.57 -6.70
N ARG A 170 3.92 8.43 -6.76
CA ARG A 170 3.22 7.97 -7.97
C ARG A 170 3.54 8.84 -9.19
N VAL A 171 3.56 10.17 -9.02
CA VAL A 171 3.91 11.11 -10.10
C VAL A 171 5.36 10.95 -10.54
N GLN A 172 6.27 10.58 -9.63
CA GLN A 172 7.67 10.30 -9.96
C GLN A 172 7.83 8.94 -10.65
N MET A 173 7.17 7.89 -10.17
CA MET A 173 7.16 6.55 -10.78
C MET A 173 6.60 6.58 -12.21
N ALA A 174 5.60 7.42 -12.49
CA ALA A 174 5.09 7.62 -13.85
C ALA A 174 6.10 8.27 -14.82
N LYS A 175 7.17 8.88 -14.30
CA LYS A 175 8.28 9.46 -15.08
C LYS A 175 9.49 8.53 -15.18
N TRP A 176 9.40 7.31 -14.62
CA TRP A 176 10.45 6.30 -14.66
C TRP A 176 10.49 5.59 -16.03
N PRO A 177 11.67 5.17 -16.53
CA PRO A 177 13.00 5.25 -15.91
C PRO A 177 13.60 6.66 -15.88
N PRO A 178 14.53 6.95 -14.95
CA PRO A 178 15.26 8.20 -15.02
C PRO A 178 15.94 8.17 -16.38
N VAL A 179 15.73 9.21 -17.19
CA VAL A 179 16.46 9.36 -18.45
C VAL A 179 17.93 9.38 -18.07
N SER A 180 18.60 8.24 -18.25
CA SER A 180 20.04 8.17 -18.16
C SER A 180 20.54 9.17 -19.19
N LYS A 181 21.44 10.08 -18.81
CA LYS A 181 21.99 11.11 -19.70
C LYS A 181 22.80 10.54 -20.89
N ALA A 182 22.60 9.27 -21.27
CA ALA A 182 23.45 8.56 -22.20
C ALA A 182 22.73 7.77 -23.31
N GLN A 183 21.42 7.55 -23.32
CA GLN A 183 20.81 6.71 -24.38
C GLN A 183 19.44 7.22 -24.86
N GLU A 184 19.35 7.50 -26.17
CA GLU A 184 18.14 7.91 -26.93
C GLU A 184 17.13 6.75 -27.14
N ILE A 185 17.18 5.71 -26.33
CA ILE A 185 16.25 4.58 -26.37
C ILE A 185 15.30 4.76 -25.17
N PRO A 186 13.96 4.75 -25.36
CA PRO A 186 13.03 4.76 -24.24
C PRO A 186 13.39 3.58 -23.34
N PRO A 187 13.81 3.81 -22.09
CA PRO A 187 14.26 2.74 -21.25
C PRO A 187 13.06 1.88 -20.79
N PRO A 188 13.24 0.57 -20.62
CA PRO A 188 12.17 -0.36 -20.26
C PRO A 188 11.52 0.01 -18.92
N SER A 189 10.22 -0.21 -18.76
CA SER A 189 9.50 0.01 -17.49
C SER A 189 10.08 -0.86 -16.36
N LEU A 190 9.80 -0.53 -15.10
CA LEU A 190 10.25 -1.34 -13.96
C LEU A 190 9.79 -2.80 -14.11
N ASP A 191 8.53 -3.01 -14.51
CA ASP A 191 7.97 -4.33 -14.82
C ASP A 191 8.81 -5.07 -15.89
N GLN A 192 9.26 -4.37 -16.95
CA GLN A 192 10.09 -4.94 -18.02
C GLN A 192 11.51 -5.27 -17.55
N VAL A 193 12.16 -4.39 -16.78
CA VAL A 193 13.50 -4.66 -16.21
C VAL A 193 13.46 -5.87 -15.27
N MET A 194 12.42 -5.97 -14.44
CA MET A 194 12.27 -7.11 -13.54
C MET A 194 11.99 -8.42 -14.28
N SER A 195 11.23 -8.38 -15.38
CA SER A 195 11.01 -9.54 -16.25
C SER A 195 12.31 -10.01 -16.92
N ASP A 196 13.08 -9.07 -17.45
CA ASP A 196 14.31 -9.34 -18.21
C ASP A 196 15.45 -9.85 -17.31
N GLU A 197 15.63 -9.27 -16.10
CA GLU A 197 16.72 -9.68 -15.21
C GLU A 197 16.43 -10.95 -14.40
N LEU A 198 15.17 -11.20 -14.05
CA LEU A 198 14.81 -12.32 -13.19
C LEU A 198 14.23 -13.53 -13.96
N GLY A 199 14.10 -13.43 -15.29
CA GLY A 199 13.78 -14.55 -16.16
C GLY A 199 12.40 -15.17 -15.94
N PHE A 200 11.41 -14.35 -15.58
CA PHE A 200 10.03 -14.83 -15.41
C PHE A 200 9.31 -14.83 -16.75
N LEU A 201 9.21 -16.01 -17.36
CA LEU A 201 8.24 -16.27 -18.43
C LEU A 201 6.84 -16.25 -17.80
N ASP A 202 5.93 -15.49 -18.43
CA ASP A 202 4.49 -15.40 -18.13
C ASP A 202 3.83 -16.76 -17.82
#